data_AF-A0AAU9D6P2-F1
#
_entry.id   AF-A0AAU9D6P2-F1
#
_cell.length_a   1.000
_cell.length_b   1.000
_cell.length_c   1.000
_cell.angle_alpha   90.00
_cell.angle_beta   90.00
_cell.angle_gamma   90.00
#
_symmetry.space_group_name_H-M   'P 1'
#
loop_
_entity.id
_entity.type
_entity.pdbx_description
1 polymer ?
#
loop_
_entity_poly.entity_id
_entity_poly.type
_entity_poly.pdbx_seq_one_letter_code
_entity_poly.pdbx_strand_id
1 'polypeptide(L)'
;MKNKKRLNNNQVQDKSRIPFRLNLLFFIVFVLFAILVFKLGDVQLQHGKEYQSEIDQTKLLSLSTPVQRGLIYDSRGHVLSGNKATNAIMYTRGLEVKKSEMYDTAVKLAKYISIDPTYLDSKNLNKWDRAEFYLADKNNNKSMLAQMPKEFKLDKKGNSLSSAEIDRNLVNFTINQKINLSSQQKKEAAIFKSMEAAYQLSTVYIKTNGLTDRELAEVNEHLLELPGISVGPYWIRENTTNPTISGVLGSVTSNKQGLPADDINSLLAQGYARNDSVGTSYLEQGYENILKGSKKVSQIELSTNNKILSQKTIYSGQMGGSLNLTINSQFQNDVSYIVKSVLESTVAGGYAGKNDGAYAVVMNPKTGAIYAMAGVNRDIQTGEITYNPLGAINKSYVMGSSVKAAMVMGG
;
A
#
# COMPACT_ATOMS: atom_id res chain seq x y z
N MET A 1 -67.51 -100.06 -10.46
CA MET A 1 -67.60 -99.46 -11.82
C MET A 1 -67.44 -97.95 -11.70
N LYS A 2 -66.78 -97.34 -12.70
CA LYS A 2 -66.34 -95.94 -12.81
C LYS A 2 -67.44 -94.90 -12.49
N ASN A 3 -67.07 -93.79 -11.86
CA ASN A 3 -67.27 -92.48 -12.50
C ASN A 3 -66.35 -91.37 -11.98
N LYS A 4 -65.70 -90.71 -12.94
CA LYS A 4 -64.78 -89.58 -12.79
C LYS A 4 -65.53 -88.33 -12.34
N LYS A 5 -64.91 -87.50 -11.49
CA LYS A 5 -65.00 -86.05 -11.63
C LYS A 5 -63.59 -85.49 -11.81
N ARG A 6 -63.30 -85.10 -13.05
CA ARG A 6 -62.14 -84.32 -13.48
C ARG A 6 -62.69 -83.01 -14.06
N LEU A 7 -61.98 -81.92 -13.77
CA LEU A 7 -61.98 -80.59 -14.41
C LEU A 7 -63.17 -79.67 -14.03
N ASN A 8 -63.03 -78.36 -13.82
CA ASN A 8 -61.96 -77.45 -14.24
C ASN A 8 -61.89 -76.16 -13.38
N ASN A 9 -60.72 -75.52 -13.47
CA ASN A 9 -60.26 -74.24 -12.93
C ASN A 9 -61.30 -73.09 -12.83
N ASN A 10 -61.13 -72.27 -11.79
CA ASN A 10 -60.71 -70.87 -11.98
C ASN A 10 -60.08 -70.32 -10.69
N GLN A 11 -58.77 -70.09 -10.73
CA GLN A 11 -58.08 -69.22 -9.78
C GLN A 11 -58.59 -67.79 -10.00
N VAL A 12 -59.29 -67.23 -9.02
CA VAL A 12 -59.58 -65.79 -8.99
C VAL A 12 -58.49 -65.15 -8.14
N GLN A 13 -57.58 -64.43 -8.80
CA GLN A 13 -56.64 -63.52 -8.16
C GLN A 13 -57.42 -62.41 -7.46
N ASP A 14 -57.33 -62.35 -6.14
CA ASP A 14 -57.89 -61.26 -5.36
C ASP A 14 -57.01 -60.02 -5.52
N LYS A 15 -57.39 -59.11 -6.42
CA LYS A 15 -56.75 -57.80 -6.56
C LYS A 15 -57.23 -56.91 -5.41
N SER A 16 -56.33 -56.65 -4.47
CA SER A 16 -56.51 -55.65 -3.42
C SER A 16 -56.93 -54.30 -4.03
N ARG A 17 -58.18 -53.92 -3.81
CA ARG A 17 -58.71 -52.61 -4.22
C ARG A 17 -58.10 -51.54 -3.33
N ILE A 18 -57.17 -50.78 -3.88
CA ILE A 18 -56.60 -49.60 -3.22
C ILE A 18 -57.77 -48.64 -2.87
N PRO A 19 -57.93 -48.21 -1.61
CA PRO A 19 -59.03 -47.34 -1.22
C PRO A 19 -58.90 -45.98 -1.94
N PHE A 20 -60.01 -45.45 -2.45
CA PHE A 20 -60.08 -44.20 -3.23
C PHE A 20 -59.32 -43.02 -2.58
N ARG A 21 -59.32 -42.94 -1.25
CA ARG A 21 -58.60 -41.91 -0.47
C ARG A 21 -57.08 -41.98 -0.65
N LEU A 22 -56.52 -43.18 -0.84
CA LEU A 22 -55.09 -43.38 -1.05
C LEU A 22 -54.68 -42.98 -2.48
N ASN A 23 -55.51 -43.28 -3.49
CA ASN A 23 -55.29 -42.77 -4.85
C ASN A 23 -55.42 -41.24 -4.94
N LEU A 24 -56.34 -40.64 -4.17
CA LEU A 24 -56.47 -39.19 -4.07
C LEU A 24 -55.20 -38.55 -3.47
N LEU A 25 -54.65 -39.15 -2.41
CA LEU A 25 -53.40 -38.71 -1.80
C LEU A 25 -52.24 -38.80 -2.81
N PHE A 26 -52.10 -39.92 -3.51
CA PHE A 26 -51.06 -40.10 -4.54
C PHE A 26 -51.20 -39.09 -5.68
N PHE A 27 -52.42 -38.77 -6.08
CA PHE A 27 -52.67 -37.76 -7.10
C PHE A 27 -52.27 -36.35 -6.64
N ILE A 28 -52.59 -35.97 -5.40
CA ILE A 28 -52.18 -34.69 -4.82
C ILE A 28 -50.64 -34.59 -4.75
N VAL A 29 -49.98 -35.64 -4.27
CA VAL A 29 -48.51 -35.70 -4.21
C VAL A 29 -47.90 -35.63 -5.61
N PHE A 30 -48.49 -36.33 -6.58
CA PHE A 30 -48.04 -36.28 -7.98
C PHE A 30 -48.17 -34.87 -8.57
N VAL A 31 -49.29 -34.17 -8.33
CA VAL A 31 -49.49 -32.79 -8.80
C VAL A 31 -48.47 -31.84 -8.15
N LEU A 32 -48.21 -31.97 -6.84
CA LEU A 32 -47.18 -31.19 -6.16
C LEU A 32 -45.78 -31.44 -6.74
N PHE A 33 -45.45 -32.70 -7.05
CA PHE A 33 -44.20 -33.06 -7.72
C PHE A 33 -44.11 -32.50 -9.13
N ALA A 34 -45.20 -32.57 -9.91
CA ALA A 34 -45.25 -31.99 -11.24
C ALA A 34 -45.03 -30.47 -11.21
N ILE A 35 -45.59 -29.77 -10.23
CA ILE A 35 -45.37 -28.33 -10.01
C ILE A 35 -43.90 -28.06 -9.68
N LEU A 36 -43.26 -28.87 -8.82
CA LEU A 36 -41.84 -28.72 -8.49
C LEU A 36 -40.92 -28.99 -9.70
N VAL A 37 -41.21 -30.02 -10.50
CA VAL A 37 -40.44 -30.33 -11.72
C VAL A 37 -40.61 -29.22 -12.75
N PHE A 38 -41.82 -28.69 -12.92
CA PHE A 38 -42.09 -27.56 -13.80
C PHE A 38 -41.36 -26.30 -13.33
N LYS A 39 -41.41 -25.99 -12.02
CA LYS A 39 -40.67 -24.87 -11.41
C LYS A 39 -39.16 -25.01 -11.62
N LEU A 40 -38.63 -26.22 -11.47
CA LEU A 40 -37.22 -26.51 -11.68
C LEU A 40 -36.83 -26.33 -13.15
N GLY A 41 -37.67 -26.80 -14.07
CA GLY A 41 -37.50 -26.58 -15.51
C GLY A 41 -37.55 -25.10 -15.88
N ASP A 42 -38.46 -24.33 -15.30
CA ASP A 42 -38.60 -22.88 -15.53
C ASP A 42 -37.36 -22.10 -15.06
N VAL A 43 -36.85 -22.42 -13.87
CA VAL A 43 -35.61 -21.84 -13.33
C VAL A 43 -34.40 -22.20 -14.21
N GLN A 44 -34.32 -23.42 -14.74
CA GLN A 44 -33.20 -23.86 -15.58
C GLN A 44 -33.27 -23.37 -17.04
N LEU A 45 -34.46 -23.22 -17.62
CA LEU A 45 -34.64 -22.89 -19.04
C LEU A 45 -34.82 -21.39 -19.30
N GLN A 46 -35.62 -20.68 -18.48
CA GLN A 46 -35.84 -19.24 -18.66
C GLN A 46 -34.75 -18.42 -17.98
N HIS A 47 -34.48 -18.71 -16.71
CA HIS A 47 -33.53 -17.95 -15.90
C HIS A 47 -32.13 -18.56 -15.89
N GLY A 48 -31.91 -19.72 -16.51
CA GLY A 48 -30.63 -20.41 -16.50
C GLY A 48 -29.49 -19.55 -17.05
N LYS A 49 -29.74 -18.75 -18.10
CA LYS A 49 -28.74 -17.81 -18.64
C LYS A 49 -28.47 -16.62 -17.71
N GLU A 50 -29.48 -16.16 -16.99
CA GLU A 50 -29.37 -15.05 -16.05
C GLU A 50 -28.64 -15.48 -14.78
N TYR A 51 -28.98 -16.64 -14.21
CA TYR A 51 -28.25 -17.26 -13.11
C TYR A 51 -26.83 -17.68 -13.51
N GLN A 52 -26.63 -18.18 -14.74
CA GLN A 52 -25.28 -18.44 -15.26
C GLN A 52 -24.51 -17.13 -15.42
N SER A 53 -25.14 -16.02 -15.85
CA SER A 53 -24.49 -14.70 -15.90
C SER A 53 -24.24 -14.07 -14.54
N GLU A 54 -25.00 -14.46 -13.50
CA GLU A 54 -24.81 -14.05 -12.11
C GLU A 54 -23.72 -14.89 -11.40
N ILE A 55 -23.58 -16.17 -11.78
CA ILE A 55 -22.44 -17.04 -11.43
C ILE A 55 -21.17 -16.59 -12.17
N ASP A 56 -21.31 -16.24 -13.46
CA ASP A 56 -20.30 -15.69 -14.35
C ASP A 56 -20.23 -14.17 -14.26
N GLN A 57 -20.78 -13.55 -13.20
CA GLN A 57 -20.40 -12.18 -12.85
C GLN A 57 -18.94 -12.27 -12.44
N THR A 58 -18.06 -12.20 -13.44
CA THR A 58 -16.65 -11.95 -13.28
C THR A 58 -16.58 -10.79 -12.29
N LYS A 59 -15.99 -11.04 -11.12
CA LYS A 59 -15.72 -9.98 -10.15
C LYS A 59 -14.71 -9.04 -10.82
N LEU A 60 -15.24 -8.03 -11.50
CA LEU A 60 -14.45 -7.00 -12.14
C LEU A 60 -13.93 -6.09 -11.05
N LEU A 61 -12.64 -6.24 -10.76
CA LEU A 61 -11.99 -5.45 -9.72
C LEU A 61 -11.04 -4.47 -10.39
N SER A 62 -10.86 -3.32 -9.79
CA SER A 62 -9.98 -2.29 -10.32
C SER A 62 -8.68 -2.28 -9.52
N LEU A 63 -7.57 -2.53 -10.19
CA LEU A 63 -6.22 -2.37 -9.64
C LEU A 63 -5.69 -0.98 -10.04
N SER A 64 -5.18 -0.25 -9.04
CA SER A 64 -4.58 1.07 -9.25
C SER A 64 -3.06 1.02 -9.05
N THR A 65 -2.29 1.45 -10.05
CA THR A 65 -0.84 1.52 -9.96
C THR A 65 -0.36 2.98 -10.02
N PRO A 66 0.52 3.41 -9.10
CA PRO A 66 1.14 4.73 -9.11
C PRO A 66 1.81 5.09 -10.44
N VAL A 67 1.86 6.39 -10.71
CA VAL A 67 2.44 7.01 -11.90
C VAL A 67 3.47 8.06 -11.49
N GLN A 68 4.22 8.59 -12.45
CA GLN A 68 5.21 9.64 -12.20
C GLN A 68 4.55 10.91 -11.64
N ARG A 69 5.20 11.52 -10.65
CA ARG A 69 4.87 12.87 -10.18
C ARG A 69 5.35 13.92 -11.17
N GLY A 70 4.75 15.10 -11.16
CA GLY A 70 5.21 16.25 -11.92
C GLY A 70 6.63 16.67 -11.55
N LEU A 71 7.36 17.25 -12.50
CA LEU A 71 8.73 17.73 -12.30
C LEU A 71 8.70 19.13 -11.69
N ILE A 72 9.73 19.49 -10.93
CA ILE A 72 9.93 20.88 -10.48
C ILE A 72 11.15 21.43 -11.20
N TYR A 73 10.98 22.56 -11.86
CA TYR A 73 12.01 23.25 -12.63
C TYR A 73 12.36 24.59 -12.02
N ASP A 74 13.59 25.04 -12.23
CA ASP A 74 13.92 26.45 -12.11
C ASP A 74 13.35 27.26 -13.29
N SER A 75 13.38 28.58 -13.18
CA SER A 75 12.88 29.52 -14.20
C SER A 75 13.52 29.37 -15.59
N ARG A 76 14.66 28.67 -15.71
CA ARG A 76 15.36 28.39 -16.97
C ARG A 76 15.07 26.98 -17.51
N GLY A 77 14.27 26.19 -16.81
CA GLY A 77 13.92 24.82 -17.20
C GLY A 77 14.89 23.75 -16.69
N HIS A 78 15.81 24.06 -15.78
CA HIS A 78 16.63 23.02 -15.15
C HIS A 78 15.82 22.26 -14.12
N VAL A 79 15.90 20.92 -14.13
CA VAL A 79 15.18 20.07 -13.19
C VAL A 79 15.79 20.21 -11.78
N LEU A 80 14.96 20.62 -10.82
CA LEU A 80 15.26 20.68 -9.39
C LEU A 80 14.73 19.46 -8.65
N SER A 81 13.54 18.98 -9.02
CA SER A 81 12.99 17.72 -8.52
C SER A 81 12.49 16.87 -9.68
N GLY A 82 13.12 15.72 -9.84
CA GLY A 82 12.91 14.77 -10.92
C GLY A 82 12.31 13.45 -10.47
N ASN A 83 12.19 12.54 -11.43
CA ASN A 83 11.87 11.14 -11.17
C ASN A 83 13.00 10.29 -11.75
N LYS A 84 13.52 9.37 -10.95
CA LYS A 84 14.51 8.39 -11.40
C LYS A 84 13.82 7.09 -11.76
N ALA A 85 13.99 6.67 -13.02
CA ALA A 85 13.52 5.38 -13.49
C ALA A 85 14.25 4.25 -12.76
N THR A 86 13.50 3.27 -12.28
CA THR A 86 14.02 2.02 -11.73
C THR A 86 13.00 0.91 -11.96
N ASN A 87 13.31 -0.31 -11.53
CA ASN A 87 12.36 -1.41 -11.52
C ASN A 87 11.95 -1.70 -10.08
N ALA A 88 10.73 -2.19 -9.90
CA ALA A 88 10.24 -2.60 -8.60
C ALA A 88 9.56 -3.96 -8.63
N ILE A 89 9.81 -4.72 -7.57
CA ILE A 89 9.06 -5.93 -7.25
C ILE A 89 7.86 -5.53 -6.42
N MET A 90 6.69 -5.93 -6.89
CA MET A 90 5.39 -5.56 -6.39
C MET A 90 4.64 -6.82 -5.98
N TYR A 91 3.89 -6.75 -4.88
CA TYR A 91 3.00 -7.82 -4.44
C TYR A 91 1.55 -7.33 -4.44
N THR A 92 0.69 -8.01 -5.19
CA THR A 92 -0.76 -7.76 -5.21
C THR A 92 -1.45 -8.85 -4.43
N ARG A 93 -2.17 -8.47 -3.36
CA ARG A 93 -2.90 -9.44 -2.53
C ARG A 93 -4.23 -9.80 -3.19
N GLY A 94 -4.50 -11.08 -3.40
CA GLY A 94 -5.82 -11.56 -3.83
C GLY A 94 -6.89 -11.48 -2.73
N LEU A 95 -8.15 -11.75 -3.07
CA LEU A 95 -9.28 -11.67 -2.12
C LEU A 95 -9.14 -12.62 -0.93
N GLU A 96 -8.68 -13.84 -1.14
CA GLU A 96 -8.72 -14.91 -0.12
C GLU A 96 -7.34 -15.51 0.20
N VAL A 97 -6.27 -14.77 -0.08
CA VAL A 97 -4.91 -15.26 0.19
C VAL A 97 -4.69 -15.36 1.71
N LYS A 98 -4.40 -16.58 2.17
CA LYS A 98 -4.09 -16.87 3.58
C LYS A 98 -2.68 -16.42 3.94
N LYS A 99 -2.44 -16.05 5.21
CA LYS A 99 -1.10 -15.71 5.71
C LYS A 99 -0.05 -16.79 5.41
N SER A 100 -0.43 -18.07 5.46
CA SER A 100 0.49 -19.17 5.13
C SER A 100 0.90 -19.21 3.66
N GLU A 101 0.03 -18.85 2.72
CA GLU A 101 0.39 -18.75 1.30
C GLU A 101 1.30 -17.54 1.04
N MET A 102 1.06 -16.44 1.78
CA MET A 102 1.96 -15.27 1.77
C MET A 102 3.34 -15.64 2.33
N TYR A 103 3.39 -16.43 3.40
CA TYR A 103 4.63 -16.96 3.97
C TYR A 103 5.40 -17.79 2.94
N ASP A 104 4.74 -18.75 2.28
CA ASP A 104 5.37 -19.59 1.26
C ASP A 104 5.95 -18.75 0.11
N THR A 105 5.20 -17.74 -0.33
CA THR A 105 5.63 -16.81 -1.38
C THR A 105 6.82 -15.95 -0.91
N ALA A 106 6.79 -15.44 0.32
CA ALA A 106 7.89 -14.66 0.89
C ALA A 106 9.19 -15.47 1.02
N VAL A 107 9.09 -16.72 1.49
CA VAL A 107 10.23 -17.64 1.60
C VAL A 107 10.83 -17.96 0.24
N LYS A 108 9.99 -18.20 -0.77
CA LYS A 108 10.47 -18.42 -2.15
C LYS A 108 11.13 -17.16 -2.72
N LEU A 109 10.48 -16.00 -2.59
CA LEU A 109 10.99 -14.74 -3.13
C LEU A 109 12.36 -14.38 -2.52
N ALA A 110 12.54 -14.62 -1.22
CA ALA A 110 13.79 -14.36 -0.51
C ALA A 110 15.02 -15.12 -1.04
N LYS A 111 14.83 -16.14 -1.89
CA LYS A 111 15.93 -16.86 -2.56
C LYS A 111 16.49 -16.07 -3.74
N TYR A 112 15.65 -15.29 -4.41
CA TYR A 112 15.98 -14.60 -5.65
C TYR A 112 16.37 -13.14 -5.44
N ILE A 113 16.01 -12.56 -4.29
CA ILE A 113 16.30 -11.17 -3.97
C ILE A 113 17.20 -11.04 -2.74
N SER A 114 18.23 -10.24 -2.89
CA SER A 114 18.92 -9.66 -1.75
C SER A 114 18.14 -8.45 -1.31
N ILE A 115 17.78 -8.41 -0.03
CA ILE A 115 17.24 -7.19 0.52
C ILE A 115 18.31 -6.49 1.34
N ASP A 116 18.56 -5.23 0.97
CA ASP A 116 19.31 -4.30 1.78
C ASP A 116 18.64 -4.17 3.17
N PRO A 117 19.40 -4.39 4.26
CA PRO A 117 18.95 -4.20 5.64
C PRO A 117 18.36 -2.82 5.98
N THR A 118 18.56 -1.82 5.13
CA THR A 118 17.98 -0.47 5.26
C THR A 118 16.60 -0.35 4.62
N TYR A 119 16.31 -1.15 3.58
CA TYR A 119 15.06 -1.10 2.81
C TYR A 119 13.93 -1.81 3.54
N LEU A 120 14.20 -3.04 3.92
CA LEU A 120 13.39 -3.76 4.88
C LEU A 120 13.91 -3.41 6.24
N ASP A 121 13.02 -3.14 7.17
CA ASP A 121 13.33 -3.03 8.59
C ASP A 121 13.90 -4.33 9.18
N SER A 122 14.90 -4.99 8.58
CA SER A 122 15.59 -6.11 9.22
C SER A 122 16.18 -5.69 10.59
N LYS A 123 16.45 -4.38 10.77
CA LYS A 123 16.76 -3.76 12.07
C LYS A 123 15.54 -3.34 12.90
N ASN A 124 14.35 -3.08 12.33
CA ASN A 124 13.12 -2.74 13.09
C ASN A 124 11.97 -3.76 12.98
N LEU A 125 12.23 -5.01 12.59
CA LEU A 125 11.31 -6.12 12.84
C LEU A 125 11.12 -6.18 14.34
N ASN A 126 9.97 -5.66 14.79
CA ASN A 126 9.64 -5.65 16.20
C ASN A 126 9.35 -7.09 16.64
N LYS A 127 9.15 -7.32 17.94
CA LYS A 127 8.88 -8.67 18.44
C LYS A 127 7.58 -9.25 17.86
N TRP A 128 6.59 -8.39 17.58
CA TRP A 128 5.31 -8.74 17.00
C TRP A 128 5.47 -9.28 15.57
N ASP A 129 6.14 -8.54 14.69
CA ASP A 129 6.38 -8.91 13.29
C ASP A 129 7.08 -10.26 13.18
N ARG A 130 8.05 -10.53 14.07
CA ARG A 130 8.79 -11.80 14.11
C ARG A 130 7.89 -12.97 14.51
N ALA A 131 7.03 -12.75 15.50
CA ALA A 131 6.10 -13.75 15.97
C ALA A 131 5.01 -14.02 14.92
N GLU A 132 4.48 -12.99 14.25
CA GLU A 132 3.52 -13.17 13.14
C GLU A 132 4.12 -13.95 11.98
N PHE A 133 5.35 -13.62 11.54
CA PHE A 133 6.03 -14.41 10.51
C PHE A 133 6.23 -15.87 10.94
N TYR A 134 6.66 -16.10 12.19
CA TYR A 134 6.85 -17.45 12.71
C TYR A 134 5.55 -18.25 12.72
N LEU A 135 4.44 -17.62 13.12
CA LEU A 135 3.10 -18.20 13.15
C LEU A 135 2.43 -18.30 11.77
N ALA A 136 2.98 -17.66 10.74
CA ALA A 136 2.47 -17.78 9.39
C ALA A 136 2.83 -19.14 8.78
N ASP A 137 3.92 -19.77 9.23
CA ASP A 137 4.19 -21.19 8.95
C ASP A 137 3.16 -22.09 9.64
N LYS A 138 2.51 -22.96 8.86
CA LYS A 138 1.45 -23.86 9.33
C LYS A 138 1.94 -24.80 10.45
N ASN A 139 3.18 -25.27 10.37
CA ASN A 139 3.73 -26.21 11.34
C ASN A 139 4.02 -25.52 12.67
N ASN A 140 4.71 -24.37 12.62
CA ASN A 140 4.96 -23.54 13.79
C ASN A 140 3.66 -23.07 14.46
N ASN A 141 2.67 -22.63 13.68
CA ASN A 141 1.36 -22.22 14.21
C ASN A 141 0.69 -23.36 15.00
N LYS A 142 0.58 -24.54 14.36
CA LYS A 142 -0.03 -25.72 14.99
C LYS A 142 0.70 -26.11 16.28
N SER A 143 2.03 -26.03 16.29
CA SER A 143 2.87 -26.31 17.47
C SER A 143 2.62 -25.30 18.59
N MET A 144 2.67 -24.00 18.30
CA MET A 144 2.45 -22.93 19.28
C MET A 144 1.02 -22.96 19.85
N LEU A 145 0.02 -23.22 19.00
CA LEU A 145 -1.39 -23.30 19.42
C LEU A 145 -1.66 -24.49 20.36
N ALA A 146 -0.91 -25.59 20.20
CA ALA A 146 -0.97 -26.76 21.09
C ALA A 146 -0.24 -26.52 22.42
N GLN A 147 0.86 -25.75 22.41
CA GLN A 147 1.62 -25.39 23.61
C GLN A 147 0.98 -24.26 24.42
N MET A 148 0.16 -23.41 23.78
CA MET A 148 -0.49 -22.28 24.42
C MET A 148 -1.48 -22.75 25.50
N PRO A 149 -1.36 -22.29 26.76
CA PRO A 149 -2.27 -22.68 27.84
C PRO A 149 -3.72 -22.34 27.54
N LYS A 150 -4.66 -23.14 28.06
CA LYS A 150 -6.11 -22.96 27.84
C LYS A 150 -6.62 -21.60 28.32
N GLU A 151 -5.98 -21.01 29.32
CA GLU A 151 -6.29 -19.67 29.86
C GLU A 151 -6.22 -18.56 28.81
N PHE A 152 -5.36 -18.71 27.79
CA PHE A 152 -5.25 -17.74 26.69
C PHE A 152 -6.38 -17.86 25.65
N LYS A 153 -7.23 -18.89 25.76
CA LYS A 153 -8.38 -19.14 24.87
C LYS A 153 -9.71 -18.76 25.53
N LEU A 154 -9.70 -18.42 26.82
CA LEU A 154 -10.89 -18.19 27.63
C LEU A 154 -10.91 -16.77 28.21
N ASP A 155 -12.10 -16.19 28.37
CA ASP A 155 -12.30 -14.94 29.09
C ASP A 155 -12.20 -15.15 30.62
N LYS A 156 -12.28 -14.05 31.39
CA LYS A 156 -12.25 -14.09 32.87
C LYS A 156 -13.41 -14.90 33.49
N LYS A 157 -14.43 -15.26 32.72
CA LYS A 157 -15.63 -16.00 33.12
C LYS A 157 -15.63 -17.45 32.61
N GLY A 158 -14.58 -17.88 31.90
CA GLY A 158 -14.45 -19.23 31.36
C GLY A 158 -15.12 -19.46 30.00
N ASN A 159 -15.58 -18.42 29.30
CA ASN A 159 -16.13 -18.53 27.95
C ASN A 159 -15.02 -18.46 26.90
N SER A 160 -15.22 -19.10 25.74
CA SER A 160 -14.26 -18.98 24.62
C SER A 160 -14.15 -17.54 24.13
N LEU A 161 -12.93 -17.05 23.99
CA LEU A 161 -12.62 -15.78 23.35
C LEU A 161 -12.96 -15.82 21.85
N SER A 162 -13.10 -14.65 21.24
CA SER A 162 -13.23 -14.54 19.78
C SER A 162 -11.95 -15.00 19.08
N SER A 163 -12.06 -15.44 17.83
CA SER A 163 -10.90 -15.89 17.04
C SER A 163 -9.80 -14.81 16.95
N ALA A 164 -10.18 -13.54 16.80
CA ALA A 164 -9.22 -12.43 16.74
C ALA A 164 -8.45 -12.22 18.06
N GLU A 165 -9.12 -12.41 19.19
CA GLU A 165 -8.47 -12.33 20.51
C GLU A 165 -7.53 -13.52 20.76
N ILE A 166 -7.93 -14.72 20.35
CA ILE A 166 -7.10 -15.92 20.42
C ILE A 166 -5.84 -15.75 19.57
N ASP A 167 -5.96 -15.23 18.34
CA ASP A 167 -4.82 -14.97 17.47
C ASP A 167 -3.87 -13.93 18.08
N ARG A 168 -4.41 -12.84 18.65
CA ARG A 168 -3.62 -11.82 19.35
C ARG A 168 -2.87 -12.40 20.56
N ASN A 169 -3.54 -13.26 21.33
CA ASN A 169 -2.95 -13.93 22.48
C ASN A 169 -1.87 -14.94 22.06
N LEU A 170 -2.07 -15.64 20.95
CA LEU A 170 -1.09 -16.55 20.38
C LEU A 170 0.19 -15.81 19.99
N VAL A 171 0.08 -14.65 19.34
CA VAL A 171 1.24 -13.81 19.02
C VAL A 171 1.97 -13.38 20.30
N ASN A 172 1.26 -12.89 21.31
CA ASN A 172 1.86 -12.53 22.61
C ASN A 172 2.58 -13.71 23.28
N PHE A 173 1.96 -14.89 23.27
CA PHE A 173 2.55 -16.12 23.80
C PHE A 173 3.84 -16.47 23.05
N THR A 174 3.81 -16.43 21.71
CA THR A 174 4.97 -16.66 20.85
C THR A 174 6.10 -15.65 21.10
N ILE A 175 5.79 -14.38 21.34
CA ILE A 175 6.79 -13.36 21.73
C ILE A 175 7.50 -13.76 23.03
N ASN A 176 6.76 -14.28 24.02
CA ASN A 176 7.32 -14.67 25.31
C ASN A 176 8.25 -15.89 25.22
N GLN A 177 8.11 -16.72 24.19
CA GLN A 177 9.03 -17.83 23.91
C GLN A 177 10.41 -17.39 23.38
N LYS A 178 10.64 -16.08 23.16
CA LYS A 178 11.93 -15.50 22.75
C LYS A 178 12.54 -16.17 21.50
N ILE A 179 11.70 -16.47 20.51
CA ILE A 179 12.13 -17.12 19.27
C ILE A 179 13.20 -16.26 18.57
N ASN A 180 14.32 -16.90 18.23
CA ASN A 180 15.41 -16.25 17.52
C ASN A 180 15.40 -16.67 16.04
N LEU A 181 15.02 -15.75 15.16
CA LEU A 181 15.06 -15.96 13.71
C LEU A 181 16.50 -15.91 13.21
N SER A 182 16.85 -16.81 12.28
CA SER A 182 18.12 -16.75 11.54
C SER A 182 18.21 -15.49 10.69
N SER A 183 19.41 -15.12 10.22
CA SER A 183 19.59 -13.96 9.34
C SER A 183 18.78 -14.07 8.05
N GLN A 184 18.60 -15.28 7.52
CA GLN A 184 17.77 -15.54 6.34
C GLN A 184 16.28 -15.38 6.67
N GLN A 185 15.82 -15.96 7.78
CA GLN A 185 14.43 -15.82 8.23
C GLN A 185 14.06 -14.38 8.54
N LYS A 186 15.00 -13.54 8.97
CA LYS A 186 14.76 -12.10 9.12
C LYS A 186 14.50 -11.40 7.78
N LYS A 187 15.13 -11.84 6.69
CA LYS A 187 14.86 -11.31 5.35
C LYS A 187 13.46 -11.73 4.88
N GLU A 188 13.15 -13.02 5.02
CA GLU A 188 11.84 -13.60 4.69
C GLU A 188 10.71 -12.92 5.47
N ALA A 189 10.89 -12.74 6.78
CA ALA A 189 9.94 -12.05 7.65
C ALA A 189 9.67 -10.62 7.21
N ALA A 190 10.67 -9.92 6.68
CA ALA A 190 10.47 -8.55 6.27
C ALA A 190 9.79 -8.43 4.89
N ILE A 191 10.03 -9.38 3.98
CA ILE A 191 9.20 -9.53 2.76
C ILE A 191 7.76 -9.79 3.17
N PHE A 192 7.55 -10.77 4.05
CA PHE A 192 6.23 -11.15 4.53
C PHE A 192 5.49 -9.96 5.17
N LYS A 193 6.15 -9.21 6.05
CA LYS A 193 5.61 -7.97 6.63
C LYS A 193 5.18 -6.97 5.57
N SER A 194 6.00 -6.78 4.53
CA SER A 194 5.68 -5.87 3.43
C SER A 194 4.46 -6.35 2.66
N MET A 195 4.32 -7.67 2.44
CA MET A 195 3.13 -8.27 1.83
C MET A 195 1.87 -8.13 2.70
N GLU A 196 1.98 -8.27 4.02
CA GLU A 196 0.85 -8.10 4.96
C GLU A 196 0.27 -6.69 4.98
N ALA A 197 1.09 -5.69 4.64
CA ALA A 197 0.61 -4.31 4.50
C ALA A 197 -0.38 -4.13 3.33
N ALA A 198 -0.46 -5.09 2.40
CA ALA A 198 -1.44 -5.06 1.32
C ALA A 198 -2.84 -5.42 1.84
N TYR A 199 -3.79 -4.51 1.62
CA TYR A 199 -5.22 -4.83 1.62
C TYR A 199 -5.55 -5.77 0.46
N GLN A 200 -6.67 -6.48 0.59
CA GLN A 200 -7.23 -7.25 -0.52
C GLN A 200 -7.32 -6.38 -1.77
N LEU A 201 -6.78 -6.88 -2.88
CA LEU A 201 -6.77 -6.24 -4.19
C LEU A 201 -5.95 -4.95 -4.30
N SER A 202 -5.09 -4.70 -3.32
CA SER A 202 -4.10 -3.63 -3.40
C SER A 202 -2.71 -4.20 -3.67
N THR A 203 -1.88 -3.38 -4.29
CA THR A 203 -0.48 -3.70 -4.55
C THR A 203 0.42 -2.93 -3.60
N VAL A 204 1.38 -3.63 -3.01
CA VAL A 204 2.47 -3.08 -2.21
C VAL A 204 3.81 -3.29 -2.89
N TYR A 205 4.78 -2.45 -2.57
CA TYR A 205 6.13 -2.53 -3.11
C TYR A 205 7.02 -3.29 -2.15
N ILE A 206 7.63 -4.38 -2.62
CA ILE A 206 8.55 -5.21 -1.83
C ILE A 206 9.96 -4.66 -1.91
N LYS A 207 10.41 -4.30 -3.13
CA LYS A 207 11.73 -3.72 -3.37
C LYS A 207 11.62 -2.73 -4.53
N THR A 208 12.04 -1.49 -4.30
CA THR A 208 11.92 -0.38 -5.27
C THR A 208 13.25 0.30 -5.58
N ASN A 209 14.35 -0.06 -4.91
CA ASN A 209 15.69 0.45 -5.19
C ASN A 209 16.72 -0.67 -5.06
N GLY A 210 17.85 -0.53 -5.75
CA GLY A 210 18.95 -1.48 -5.70
C GLY A 210 18.58 -2.87 -6.23
N LEU A 211 17.64 -2.95 -7.17
CA LEU A 211 17.37 -4.18 -7.93
C LEU A 211 18.47 -4.32 -8.99
N THR A 212 19.17 -5.43 -8.95
CA THR A 212 20.11 -5.79 -10.02
C THR A 212 19.37 -6.45 -11.18
N ASP A 213 19.91 -6.35 -12.39
CA ASP A 213 19.33 -7.02 -13.57
C ASP A 213 19.23 -8.54 -13.38
N ARG A 214 20.16 -9.12 -12.60
CA ARG A 214 20.11 -10.53 -12.24
C ARG A 214 18.92 -10.86 -11.35
N GLU A 215 18.71 -10.11 -10.26
CA GLU A 215 17.54 -10.32 -9.40
C GLU A 215 16.23 -10.14 -10.17
N LEU A 216 16.19 -9.14 -11.06
CA LEU A 216 15.05 -8.89 -11.95
C LEU A 216 14.77 -10.11 -12.85
N ALA A 217 15.80 -10.65 -13.50
CA ALA A 217 15.67 -11.82 -14.37
C ALA A 217 15.23 -13.07 -13.59
N GLU A 218 15.85 -13.34 -12.44
CA GLU A 218 15.52 -14.50 -11.59
C GLU A 218 14.07 -14.46 -11.09
N VAL A 219 13.58 -13.28 -10.67
CA VAL A 219 12.18 -13.12 -10.26
C VAL A 219 11.23 -13.25 -11.46
N ASN A 220 11.58 -12.67 -12.61
CA ASN A 220 10.76 -12.75 -13.82
C ASN A 220 10.59 -14.19 -14.32
N GLU A 221 11.66 -15.00 -14.27
CA GLU A 221 11.62 -16.40 -14.69
C GLU A 221 10.70 -17.25 -13.79
N HIS A 222 10.62 -16.92 -12.50
CA HIS A 222 9.86 -17.67 -11.51
C HIS A 222 8.52 -17.04 -11.12
N LEU A 223 7.98 -16.09 -11.90
CA LEU A 223 6.71 -15.41 -11.57
C LEU A 223 5.53 -16.38 -11.36
N LEU A 224 5.50 -17.49 -12.12
CA LEU A 224 4.49 -18.53 -11.98
C LEU A 224 4.51 -19.22 -10.60
N GLU A 225 5.68 -19.27 -9.95
CA GLU A 225 5.87 -19.87 -8.63
C GLU A 225 5.69 -18.90 -7.47
N LEU A 226 5.51 -17.61 -7.77
CA LEU A 226 5.43 -16.49 -6.85
C LEU A 226 4.06 -15.78 -6.96
N PRO A 227 2.97 -16.38 -6.43
CA PRO A 227 1.63 -15.84 -6.56
C PRO A 227 1.53 -14.39 -6.08
N GLY A 228 0.98 -13.52 -6.93
CA GLY A 228 0.78 -12.10 -6.63
C GLY A 228 2.04 -11.24 -6.80
N ILE A 229 3.22 -11.83 -7.03
CA ILE A 229 4.42 -11.07 -7.35
C ILE A 229 4.37 -10.63 -8.82
N SER A 230 4.78 -9.40 -9.05
CA SER A 230 4.95 -8.81 -10.38
C SER A 230 6.17 -7.90 -10.37
N VAL A 231 6.74 -7.67 -11.55
CA VAL A 231 7.85 -6.72 -11.71
C VAL A 231 7.47 -5.69 -12.76
N GLY A 232 7.83 -4.43 -12.51
CA GLY A 232 7.52 -3.36 -13.43
C GLY A 232 8.35 -2.11 -13.20
N PRO A 233 8.23 -1.13 -14.12
CA PRO A 233 8.90 0.15 -13.97
C PRO A 233 8.36 0.89 -12.75
N TYR A 234 9.26 1.55 -12.05
CA TYR A 234 9.00 2.34 -10.85
C TYR A 234 9.80 3.64 -10.90
N TRP A 235 9.33 4.64 -10.16
CA TRP A 235 9.87 5.99 -10.20
C TRP A 235 10.14 6.47 -8.78
N ILE A 236 11.41 6.76 -8.49
CA ILE A 236 11.82 7.33 -7.21
C ILE A 236 11.90 8.84 -7.37
N ARG A 237 11.35 9.59 -6.41
CA ARG A 237 11.52 11.04 -6.35
C ARG A 237 12.99 11.38 -6.10
N GLU A 238 13.61 12.13 -7.01
CA GLU A 238 15.02 12.52 -6.92
C GLU A 238 15.12 14.05 -6.90
N ASN A 239 15.43 14.62 -5.74
CA ASN A 239 15.65 16.04 -5.58
C ASN A 239 17.12 16.40 -5.84
N THR A 240 17.35 17.63 -6.29
CA THR A 240 18.70 18.19 -6.39
C THR A 240 19.41 18.14 -5.04
N THR A 241 20.70 17.81 -5.08
CA THR A 241 21.56 17.80 -3.91
C THR A 241 22.05 19.20 -3.54
N ASN A 242 21.69 20.23 -4.31
CA ASN A 242 22.10 21.60 -4.06
C ASN A 242 21.48 22.14 -2.75
N PRO A 243 22.29 22.37 -1.69
CA PRO A 243 21.79 22.73 -0.36
C PRO A 243 21.17 24.14 -0.31
N THR A 244 21.40 24.99 -1.31
CA THR A 244 20.85 26.36 -1.35
C THR A 244 19.34 26.39 -1.63
N ILE A 245 18.78 25.32 -2.20
CA ILE A 245 17.38 25.25 -2.63
C ILE A 245 16.67 23.95 -2.24
N SER A 246 17.40 22.85 -1.99
CA SER A 246 16.81 21.52 -1.74
C SER A 246 15.80 21.51 -0.60
N GLY A 247 16.04 22.29 0.47
CA GLY A 247 15.09 22.43 1.58
C GLY A 247 13.74 23.02 1.16
N VAL A 248 13.72 23.97 0.22
CA VAL A 248 12.50 24.64 -0.25
C VAL A 248 11.62 23.69 -1.08
N LEU A 249 12.23 22.74 -1.79
CA LEU A 249 11.50 21.75 -2.58
C LEU A 249 10.64 20.87 -1.67
N GLY A 250 11.17 20.54 -0.48
CA GLY A 250 10.51 19.65 0.46
C GLY A 250 10.70 18.18 0.11
N SER A 251 9.86 17.35 0.72
CA SER A 251 9.99 15.90 0.71
C SER A 251 8.66 15.22 0.42
N VAL A 252 8.77 13.99 -0.08
CA VAL A 252 7.65 13.07 -0.23
C VAL A 252 7.84 11.89 0.71
N THR A 253 6.75 11.26 1.15
CA THR A 253 6.86 9.98 1.85
C THR A 253 7.45 8.93 0.92
N SER A 254 8.28 8.05 1.47
CA SER A 254 8.65 6.83 0.77
C SER A 254 7.47 5.85 0.78
N ASN A 255 7.39 4.95 -0.19
CA ASN A 255 6.37 3.87 -0.14
C ASN A 255 6.51 2.98 1.11
N LYS A 256 7.69 2.95 1.74
CA LYS A 256 7.90 2.29 3.04
C LYS A 256 7.10 2.99 4.15
N GLN A 257 7.14 4.31 4.17
CA GLN A 257 6.37 5.12 5.12
C GLN A 257 4.89 5.13 4.75
N GLY A 258 4.57 5.12 3.46
CA GLY A 258 3.21 5.27 2.96
C GLY A 258 2.64 6.64 3.33
N LEU A 259 1.35 6.68 3.63
CA LEU A 259 0.68 7.90 4.08
C LEU A 259 1.12 8.25 5.52
N PRO A 260 1.37 9.54 5.82
CA PRO A 260 1.59 10.01 7.19
C PRO A 260 0.44 9.60 8.10
N ALA A 261 0.76 9.14 9.32
CA ALA A 261 -0.24 8.66 10.28
C ALA A 261 -1.24 9.76 10.67
N ASP A 262 -0.77 11.01 10.78
CA ASP A 262 -1.58 12.14 11.22
C ASP A 262 -2.64 12.54 10.18
N ASP A 263 -2.32 12.38 8.88
CA ASP A 263 -3.19 12.78 7.76
C ASP A 263 -3.90 11.60 7.08
N ILE A 264 -3.73 10.38 7.60
CA ILE A 264 -4.12 9.14 6.90
C ILE A 264 -5.59 9.13 6.49
N ASN A 265 -6.50 9.52 7.38
CA ASN A 265 -7.94 9.48 7.10
C ASN A 265 -8.34 10.48 6.01
N SER A 266 -7.73 11.67 6.03
CA SER A 266 -7.94 12.70 5.01
C SER A 266 -7.45 12.25 3.64
N LEU A 267 -6.25 11.69 3.58
CA LEU A 267 -5.65 11.21 2.34
C LEU A 267 -6.40 9.98 1.78
N LEU A 268 -6.83 9.06 2.65
CA LEU A 268 -7.70 7.94 2.24
C LEU A 268 -9.02 8.43 1.65
N ALA A 269 -9.65 9.45 2.25
CA ALA A 269 -10.87 10.06 1.72
C ALA A 269 -10.65 10.76 0.37
N GLN A 270 -9.44 11.26 0.11
CA GLN A 270 -9.04 11.81 -1.19
C GLN A 270 -8.67 10.74 -2.24
N GLY A 271 -8.82 9.45 -1.91
CA GLY A 271 -8.58 8.34 -2.83
C GLY A 271 -7.14 7.83 -2.86
N TYR A 272 -6.29 8.24 -1.91
CA TYR A 272 -4.98 7.64 -1.76
C TYR A 272 -5.09 6.22 -1.21
N ALA A 273 -4.15 5.38 -1.60
CA ALA A 273 -3.89 4.10 -0.96
C ALA A 273 -2.90 4.33 0.20
N ARG A 274 -2.96 3.50 1.25
CA ARG A 274 -2.10 3.66 2.43
C ARG A 274 -0.60 3.65 2.14
N ASN A 275 -0.19 3.02 1.05
CA ASN A 275 1.20 2.87 0.64
C ASN A 275 1.60 3.86 -0.46
N ASP A 276 0.76 4.83 -0.80
CA ASP A 276 1.12 5.87 -1.75
C ASP A 276 2.18 6.82 -1.17
N SER A 277 2.99 7.36 -2.08
CA SER A 277 3.86 8.51 -1.80
C SER A 277 3.07 9.81 -1.90
N VAL A 278 3.19 10.67 -0.90
CA VAL A 278 2.55 11.99 -0.82
C VAL A 278 3.57 13.05 -0.43
N GLY A 279 3.44 14.26 -0.96
CA GLY A 279 4.22 15.42 -0.53
C GLY A 279 3.91 15.83 0.91
N THR A 280 4.92 15.88 1.76
CA THR A 280 4.75 16.13 3.21
C THR A 280 5.34 17.43 3.69
N SER A 281 6.12 18.12 2.86
CA SER A 281 6.67 19.42 3.23
C SER A 281 6.80 20.37 2.04
N TYR A 282 6.74 21.68 2.35
CA TYR A 282 7.04 22.79 1.45
C TYR A 282 6.39 22.69 0.07
N LEU A 283 7.15 22.81 -1.03
CA LEU A 283 6.59 22.81 -2.37
C LEU A 283 5.90 21.49 -2.73
N GLU A 284 6.46 20.34 -2.31
CA GLU A 284 5.83 19.04 -2.52
C GLU A 284 4.43 18.96 -1.90
N GLN A 285 4.28 19.45 -0.66
CA GLN A 285 2.99 19.44 0.03
C GLN A 285 2.04 20.51 -0.52
N GLY A 286 2.53 21.74 -0.69
CA GLY A 286 1.72 22.88 -1.12
C GLY A 286 1.16 22.70 -2.53
N TYR A 287 1.85 21.94 -3.38
CA TYR A 287 1.43 21.65 -4.76
C TYR A 287 1.10 20.17 -4.99
N GLU A 288 0.83 19.39 -3.94
CA GLU A 288 0.51 17.95 -4.04
C GLU A 288 -0.60 17.69 -5.06
N ASN A 289 -1.65 18.52 -5.09
CA ASN A 289 -2.78 18.35 -6.02
C ASN A 289 -2.41 18.53 -7.50
N ILE A 290 -1.31 19.23 -7.79
CA ILE A 290 -0.80 19.41 -9.16
C ILE A 290 0.27 18.37 -9.45
N LEU A 291 1.19 18.17 -8.51
CA LEU A 291 2.34 17.26 -8.65
C LEU A 291 1.94 15.79 -8.66
N LYS A 292 0.83 15.41 -8.00
CA LYS A 292 0.36 14.03 -8.03
C LYS A 292 -0.12 13.66 -9.43
N GLY A 293 0.36 12.53 -9.92
CA GLY A 293 -0.16 11.98 -11.17
C GLY A 293 -1.46 11.21 -10.96
N SER A 294 -2.23 11.09 -12.03
CA SER A 294 -3.44 10.27 -12.04
C SER A 294 -3.05 8.82 -12.28
N LYS A 295 -3.31 7.95 -11.30
CA LYS A 295 -2.88 6.54 -11.34
C LYS A 295 -3.43 5.78 -12.54
N LYS A 296 -2.66 4.80 -13.01
CA LYS A 296 -3.15 3.83 -14.00
C LYS A 296 -4.17 2.91 -13.34
N VAL A 297 -5.29 2.66 -14.01
CA VAL A 297 -6.37 1.79 -13.54
C VAL A 297 -6.52 0.61 -14.50
N SER A 298 -6.44 -0.60 -13.96
CA SER A 298 -6.65 -1.83 -14.71
C SER A 298 -7.80 -2.64 -14.13
N GLN A 299 -8.70 -3.11 -14.98
CA GLN A 299 -9.67 -4.14 -14.64
C GLN A 299 -8.97 -5.48 -14.55
N ILE A 300 -9.22 -6.23 -13.49
CA ILE A 300 -8.83 -7.63 -13.39
C ILE A 300 -10.06 -8.51 -13.42
N GLU A 301 -9.94 -9.62 -14.14
CA GLU A 301 -10.90 -10.71 -14.18
C GLU A 301 -10.36 -11.84 -13.32
N LEU A 302 -11.20 -12.33 -12.41
CA LEU A 302 -10.84 -13.43 -11.52
C LEU A 302 -11.45 -14.74 -12.01
N SER A 303 -10.69 -15.82 -11.85
CA SER A 303 -11.16 -17.20 -11.92
C SER A 303 -12.09 -17.50 -10.74
N THR A 304 -12.89 -18.55 -10.88
CA THR A 304 -13.75 -19.10 -9.82
C THR A 304 -13.01 -19.38 -8.51
N ASN A 305 -11.68 -19.58 -8.56
CA ASN A 305 -10.81 -19.76 -7.40
C ASN A 305 -10.13 -18.46 -6.92
N ASN A 306 -10.70 -17.29 -7.25
CA ASN A 306 -10.18 -15.95 -6.92
C ASN A 306 -8.75 -15.64 -7.38
N LYS A 307 -8.27 -16.33 -8.44
CA LYS A 307 -6.98 -16.08 -9.10
C LYS A 307 -7.15 -15.13 -10.29
N ILE A 308 -6.18 -14.26 -10.56
CA ILE A 308 -6.23 -13.34 -11.71
C ILE A 308 -6.11 -14.13 -13.02
N LEU A 309 -7.12 -14.04 -13.90
CA LEU A 309 -7.14 -14.65 -15.24
C LEU A 309 -6.65 -13.68 -16.31
N SER A 310 -7.14 -12.44 -16.26
CA SER A 310 -6.83 -11.42 -17.25
C SER A 310 -6.77 -10.03 -16.62
N GLN A 311 -5.99 -9.14 -17.21
CA GLN A 311 -5.88 -7.74 -16.79
C GLN A 311 -6.04 -6.84 -18.02
N LYS A 312 -7.03 -5.97 -18.00
CA LYS A 312 -7.28 -4.97 -19.04
C LYS A 312 -7.06 -3.57 -18.47
N THR A 313 -6.14 -2.80 -19.05
CA THR A 313 -5.97 -1.40 -18.66
C THR A 313 -7.19 -0.59 -19.12
N ILE A 314 -7.92 0.03 -18.19
CA ILE A 314 -9.05 0.93 -18.50
C ILE A 314 -8.54 2.36 -18.64
N TYR A 315 -7.56 2.74 -17.82
CA TYR A 315 -6.93 4.06 -17.85
C TYR A 315 -5.42 3.90 -17.71
N SER A 316 -4.66 4.46 -18.65
CA SER A 316 -3.20 4.32 -18.70
C SER A 316 -2.47 5.07 -17.58
N GLY A 317 -3.16 5.95 -16.87
CA GLY A 317 -2.55 6.90 -15.96
C GLY A 317 -1.95 8.10 -16.70
N GLN A 318 -1.71 9.17 -15.97
CA GLN A 318 -1.07 10.41 -16.45
C GLN A 318 -0.10 10.94 -15.42
N MET A 319 1.06 11.40 -15.88
CA MET A 319 2.02 12.10 -15.04
C MET A 319 1.39 13.35 -14.42
N GLY A 320 1.80 13.69 -13.19
CA GLY A 320 1.36 14.94 -12.55
C GLY A 320 1.83 16.17 -13.31
N GLY A 321 1.15 17.30 -13.08
CA GLY A 321 1.54 18.59 -13.63
C GLY A 321 2.88 19.05 -13.06
N SER A 322 3.73 19.60 -13.92
CA SER A 322 5.04 20.12 -13.52
C SER A 322 4.95 21.57 -13.03
N LEU A 323 5.84 21.94 -12.12
CA LEU A 323 5.98 23.31 -11.61
C LEU A 323 7.20 23.98 -12.24
N ASN A 324 7.01 25.20 -12.72
CA ASN A 324 8.12 26.07 -13.11
C ASN A 324 8.25 27.18 -12.06
N LEU A 325 9.37 27.19 -11.33
CA LEU A 325 9.60 28.17 -10.28
C LEU A 325 10.03 29.52 -10.88
N THR A 326 9.80 30.59 -10.13
CA THR A 326 10.33 31.92 -10.46
C THR A 326 11.81 32.07 -10.12
N ILE A 327 12.37 31.13 -9.34
CA ILE A 327 13.76 31.12 -8.90
C ILE A 327 14.66 30.70 -10.06
N ASN A 328 15.78 31.38 -10.21
CA ASN A 328 16.87 30.98 -11.10
C ASN A 328 17.96 30.31 -10.27
N SER A 329 18.36 29.08 -10.61
CA SER A 329 19.31 28.32 -9.78
C SER A 329 20.67 29.01 -9.62
N GLN A 330 21.17 29.65 -10.69
CA GLN A 330 22.44 30.36 -10.63
C GLN A 330 22.33 31.59 -9.72
N PHE A 331 21.30 32.41 -9.93
CA PHE A 331 21.07 33.59 -9.09
C PHE A 331 20.83 33.23 -7.62
N GLN A 332 20.07 32.16 -7.35
CA GLN A 332 19.89 31.62 -6.01
C GLN A 332 21.23 31.25 -5.36
N ASN A 333 22.10 30.56 -6.09
CA ASN A 333 23.43 30.19 -5.60
C ASN A 333 24.30 31.41 -5.31
N ASP A 334 24.29 32.40 -6.20
CA ASP A 334 25.08 33.63 -6.05
C ASP A 334 24.63 34.39 -4.79
N VAL A 335 23.32 34.57 -4.59
CA VAL A 335 22.78 35.21 -3.38
C VAL A 335 23.10 34.39 -2.12
N SER A 336 22.94 33.07 -2.16
CA SER A 336 23.30 32.19 -1.04
C SER A 336 24.78 32.27 -0.67
N TYR A 337 25.67 32.34 -1.67
CA TYR A 337 27.10 32.50 -1.45
C TYR A 337 27.42 33.86 -0.82
N ILE A 338 26.84 34.95 -1.34
CA ILE A 338 27.02 36.30 -0.78
C ILE A 338 26.60 36.33 0.69
N VAL A 339 25.42 35.81 1.02
CA VAL A 339 24.91 35.76 2.41
C VAL A 339 25.86 34.98 3.31
N LYS A 340 26.37 33.83 2.85
CA LYS A 340 27.33 33.02 3.59
C LYS A 340 28.64 33.79 3.82
N SER A 341 29.21 34.39 2.78
CA SER A 341 30.46 35.14 2.88
C SER A 341 30.35 36.37 3.79
N VAL A 342 29.21 37.06 3.78
CA VAL A 342 28.94 38.17 4.71
C VAL A 342 28.92 37.67 6.16
N LEU A 343 28.30 36.53 6.44
CA LEU A 343 28.33 35.95 7.79
C LEU A 343 29.74 35.53 8.20
N GLU A 344 30.48 34.85 7.32
CA GLU A 344 31.86 34.39 7.58
C GLU A 344 32.81 35.56 7.87
N SER A 345 32.76 36.62 7.07
CA SER A 345 33.54 37.84 7.28
C SER A 345 33.17 38.56 8.59
N THR A 346 31.89 38.61 8.94
CA THR A 346 31.41 39.18 10.21
C THR A 346 31.92 38.39 11.41
N VAL A 347 31.98 37.05 11.29
CA VAL A 347 32.55 36.16 12.31
C VAL A 347 34.06 36.38 12.42
N ALA A 348 34.78 36.40 11.31
CA ALA A 348 36.23 36.60 11.28
C ALA A 348 36.65 37.96 11.84
N GLY A 349 35.84 39.01 11.64
CA GLY A 349 36.07 40.33 12.20
C GLY A 349 35.75 40.46 13.70
N GLY A 350 35.23 39.41 14.35
CA GLY A 350 34.84 39.44 15.77
C GLY A 350 33.50 40.15 16.04
N TYR A 351 32.77 40.53 15.00
CA TYR A 351 31.51 41.28 15.10
C TYR A 351 30.27 40.38 15.19
N ALA A 352 30.41 39.08 14.94
CA ALA A 352 29.26 38.18 14.91
C ALA A 352 28.67 37.88 16.29
N GLY A 353 29.44 37.94 17.38
CA GLY A 353 28.94 37.66 18.72
C GLY A 353 28.13 36.36 18.80
N LYS A 354 26.83 36.48 19.15
CA LYS A 354 25.85 35.37 19.21
C LYS A 354 24.97 35.24 17.96
N ASN A 355 25.38 35.81 16.83
CA ASN A 355 24.66 35.68 15.57
C ASN A 355 24.57 34.19 15.15
N ASP A 356 23.35 33.70 15.00
CA ASP A 356 23.00 32.31 14.67
C ASP A 356 22.65 32.11 13.19
N GLY A 357 22.76 33.14 12.34
CA GLY A 357 22.49 33.03 10.91
C GLY A 357 22.34 34.34 10.15
N ALA A 358 22.28 34.23 8.82
CA ALA A 358 22.03 35.36 7.93
C ALA A 358 21.07 34.94 6.82
N TYR A 359 20.18 35.85 6.41
CA TYR A 359 19.09 35.55 5.48
C TYR A 359 18.85 36.72 4.52
N ALA A 360 18.45 36.40 3.30
CA ALA A 360 18.06 37.39 2.29
C ALA A 360 16.97 36.81 1.39
N VAL A 361 15.97 37.64 1.06
CA VAL A 361 14.94 37.32 0.08
C VAL A 361 14.95 38.38 -1.00
N VAL A 362 14.98 37.95 -2.26
CA VAL A 362 14.89 38.83 -3.42
C VAL A 362 13.58 38.53 -4.13
N MET A 363 12.72 39.53 -4.26
CA MET A 363 11.40 39.38 -4.88
C MET A 363 11.09 40.52 -5.85
N ASN A 364 10.25 40.23 -6.83
CA ASN A 364 9.65 41.25 -7.68
C ASN A 364 8.46 41.89 -6.94
N PRO A 365 8.50 43.20 -6.62
CA PRO A 365 7.45 43.84 -5.84
C PRO A 365 6.13 44.00 -6.61
N LYS A 366 6.15 43.91 -7.95
CA LYS A 366 4.94 44.04 -8.78
C LYS A 366 4.16 42.74 -8.91
N THR A 367 4.87 41.60 -8.95
CA THR A 367 4.26 40.28 -9.21
C THR A 367 4.30 39.34 -8.01
N GLY A 368 5.08 39.65 -6.97
CA GLY A 368 5.34 38.74 -5.86
C GLY A 368 6.30 37.60 -6.19
N ALA A 369 6.84 37.53 -7.42
CA ALA A 369 7.75 36.46 -7.83
C ALA A 369 9.03 36.46 -6.98
N ILE A 370 9.38 35.30 -6.41
CA ILE A 370 10.61 35.12 -5.62
C ILE A 370 11.75 34.74 -6.57
N TYR A 371 12.81 35.53 -6.60
CA TYR A 371 14.00 35.26 -7.41
C TYR A 371 15.09 34.54 -6.63
N ALA A 372 15.21 34.82 -5.33
CA ALA A 372 16.08 34.09 -4.43
C ALA A 372 15.52 34.08 -3.00
N MET A 373 15.72 32.97 -2.31
CA MET A 373 15.47 32.80 -0.88
C MET A 373 16.71 32.16 -0.27
N ALA A 374 17.61 32.98 0.25
CA ALA A 374 18.89 32.55 0.80
C ALA A 374 18.87 32.61 2.32
N GLY A 375 19.52 31.63 2.94
CA GLY A 375 19.69 31.58 4.37
C GLY A 375 20.84 30.67 4.76
N VAL A 376 21.53 31.03 5.82
CA VAL A 376 22.53 30.19 6.49
C VAL A 376 22.30 30.23 7.99
N ASN A 377 22.45 29.08 8.65
CA ASN A 377 22.52 28.97 10.10
C ASN A 377 23.99 28.86 10.51
N ARG A 378 24.30 29.37 11.70
CA ARG A 378 25.58 29.18 12.36
C ARG A 378 25.35 28.55 13.74
N ASP A 379 25.99 27.41 13.99
CA ASP A 379 26.10 26.87 15.33
C ASP A 379 27.06 27.75 16.15
N ILE A 380 26.57 28.29 17.27
CA ILE A 380 27.35 29.24 18.09
C ILE A 380 28.47 28.54 18.85
N GLN A 381 28.31 27.25 19.17
CA GLN A 381 29.28 26.45 19.92
C GLN A 381 30.38 25.92 19.01
N THR A 382 30.01 25.33 17.88
CA THR A 382 30.98 24.70 16.96
C THR A 382 31.49 25.67 15.89
N GLY A 383 30.76 26.74 15.62
CA GLY A 383 31.05 27.68 14.52
C GLY A 383 30.65 27.16 13.14
N GLU A 384 30.05 25.97 13.05
CA GLU A 384 29.65 25.36 11.77
C GLU A 384 28.55 26.17 11.08
N ILE A 385 28.72 26.44 9.78
CA ILE A 385 27.76 27.17 8.96
C ILE A 385 27.11 26.24 7.95
N THR A 386 25.77 26.17 8.00
CA THR A 386 24.95 25.30 7.13
C THR A 386 23.91 26.12 6.37
N TYR A 387 23.64 25.77 5.11
CA TYR A 387 22.59 26.44 4.35
C TYR A 387 21.21 26.10 4.92
N ASN A 388 20.37 27.13 5.07
CA ASN A 388 19.01 27.03 5.57
C ASN A 388 18.12 28.08 4.89
N PRO A 389 17.77 27.91 3.60
CA PRO A 389 16.93 28.86 2.88
C PRO A 389 15.55 29.05 3.55
N LEU A 390 15.02 27.99 4.16
CA LEU A 390 13.73 28.00 4.86
C LEU A 390 13.71 28.89 6.11
N GLY A 391 14.87 29.19 6.70
CA GLY A 391 14.94 30.11 7.84
C GLY A 391 14.43 31.52 7.48
N ALA A 392 14.46 31.90 6.20
CA ALA A 392 13.92 33.18 5.74
C ALA A 392 12.40 33.33 5.95
N ILE A 393 11.67 32.21 6.06
CA ILE A 393 10.21 32.20 6.28
C ILE A 393 9.80 31.57 7.62
N ASN A 394 10.63 30.67 8.16
CA ASN A 394 10.29 29.91 9.37
C ASN A 394 10.88 30.48 10.67
N LYS A 395 11.79 31.46 10.59
CA LYS A 395 12.36 32.11 11.78
C LYS A 395 11.86 33.56 11.90
N SER A 396 11.74 34.02 13.15
CA SER A 396 11.33 35.38 13.49
C SER A 396 12.52 36.19 14.02
N TYR A 397 12.64 37.45 13.59
CA TYR A 397 13.72 38.36 13.99
C TYR A 397 13.18 39.71 14.41
N VAL A 398 13.95 40.39 15.29
CA VAL A 398 13.68 41.79 15.61
C VAL A 398 14.06 42.66 14.41
N MET A 399 13.07 43.30 13.80
CA MET A 399 13.24 44.04 12.54
C MET A 399 14.00 45.37 12.68
N GLY A 400 14.10 45.91 13.90
CA GLY A 400 14.78 47.18 14.16
C GLY A 400 14.15 48.36 13.41
N SER A 401 14.99 49.28 12.91
CA SER A 401 14.52 50.52 12.25
C SER A 401 13.86 50.32 10.87
N SER A 402 13.86 49.11 10.31
CA SER A 402 13.28 48.83 8.99
C SER A 402 11.76 49.04 8.94
N VAL A 403 11.06 48.93 10.07
CA VAL A 403 9.60 49.09 10.15
C VAL A 403 9.12 50.54 10.24
N LYS A 404 10.04 51.52 10.33
CA LYS A 404 9.68 52.93 10.56
C LYS A 404 8.76 53.49 9.46
N ALA A 405 8.98 53.12 8.19
CA ALA A 405 8.10 53.55 7.11
C ALA A 405 6.65 53.06 7.29
N ALA A 406 6.46 51.83 7.78
CA ALA A 406 5.14 51.29 8.08
C ALA A 406 4.48 52.03 9.26
N MET A 407 5.26 52.38 10.30
CA MET A 407 4.77 53.18 11.42
C MET A 407 4.28 54.56 10.98
N VAL A 408 4.97 55.19 10.02
CA VAL A 408 4.54 56.48 9.44
C VAL A 408 3.28 56.34 8.59
N MET A 409 3.06 55.21 7.91
CA MET A 409 1.82 54.99 7.15
C MET A 409 0.61 54.66 8.04
N GLY A 410 0.85 54.10 9.23
CA GLY A 410 -0.21 53.66 10.14
C GLY A 410 -0.66 54.72 11.16
N GLY A 411 0.15 55.75 11.40
CA GLY A 411 -0.20 56.93 12.21
C GLY A 411 -0.69 58.07 11.34
#